data_AF-A0A1S2CE73-F1
#
_entry.id   AF-A0A1S2CE73-F1
#
_cell.length_a   1.000
_cell.length_b   1.000
_cell.length_c   1.000
_cell.angle_alpha   90.00
_cell.angle_beta   90.00
_cell.angle_gamma   90.00
#
_symmetry.space_group_name_H-M   'P 1'
#
loop_
_entity.id
_entity.type
_entity.pdbx_description
1 polymer ?
#
loop_
_entity_poly.entity_id
_entity_poly.type
_entity_poly.pdbx_seq_one_letter_code
_entity_poly.pdbx_strand_id
1 'polypeptide(L)'
;MRFISGVIMSACLMSGAQLVAADTLTNPPLLRDGSASEHFELVFLSDSYLADVSYSPEGSFFLAQAKQVKTFDSSGQLRFTLEWSEDMDRIPMTHYFVTSEGIYDLSEAEPKLNVFAASLNDDTTRTLKVESWRRVFTELYEKSDVVVYGRRPSFELGLFPAYMRIEGRWLVIYTSPDIDVKNDFDLGSRIAAFPPKFDRMVYLKDPETGNLAADNRRLRETSDMLPEDGLTYRRPGRLDWVSLNANRVLDSSYYLSIPLAYTGPAVHELTLQGEVLRFREYGVKPVLGARESNLNWFALPESLANRSQVSFIEFVPNTNISSQGSDGIYILRPR
;
A
#
# COMPACT_ATOMS: atom_id res chain seq x y z
N MET A 1 -64.03 -22.85 37.80
CA MET A 1 -63.34 -21.62 37.32
C MET A 1 -61.97 -22.04 36.83
N ARG A 2 -61.67 -21.80 35.55
CA ARG A 2 -60.51 -22.32 34.81
C ARG A 2 -59.29 -21.43 35.05
N PHE A 3 -58.12 -22.05 35.26
CA PHE A 3 -56.84 -21.47 34.89
C PHE A 3 -56.08 -22.50 34.04
N ILE A 4 -55.99 -22.22 32.74
CA ILE A 4 -55.04 -22.83 31.81
C ILE A 4 -54.44 -21.64 31.07
N SER A 5 -53.14 -21.42 31.24
CA SER A 5 -52.32 -20.74 30.24
C SER A 5 -50.87 -21.13 30.48
N GLY A 6 -50.49 -22.28 29.93
CA GLY A 6 -49.09 -22.61 29.68
C GLY A 6 -48.70 -21.92 28.38
N VAL A 7 -47.86 -20.89 28.46
CA VAL A 7 -47.17 -20.35 27.29
C VAL A 7 -45.97 -21.24 27.05
N ILE A 8 -46.08 -22.08 26.01
CA ILE A 8 -44.96 -22.85 25.47
C ILE A 8 -44.04 -21.85 24.79
N MET A 9 -42.91 -21.57 25.43
CA MET A 9 -41.81 -20.84 24.84
C MET A 9 -41.11 -21.80 23.86
N SER A 10 -41.45 -21.70 22.58
CA SER A 10 -40.73 -22.41 21.51
C SER A 10 -39.27 -21.95 21.51
N ALA A 11 -38.39 -22.77 22.07
CA ALA A 11 -36.97 -22.70 21.80
C ALA A 11 -36.77 -23.02 20.31
N CYS A 12 -36.52 -21.98 19.50
CA CYS A 12 -35.93 -22.18 18.18
C CYS A 12 -34.53 -22.76 18.38
N LEU A 13 -34.45 -24.08 18.32
CA LEU A 13 -33.26 -24.83 17.97
C LEU A 13 -32.81 -24.34 16.59
N MET A 14 -31.97 -23.31 16.55
CA MET A 14 -31.19 -23.01 15.35
C MET A 14 -30.16 -24.12 15.20
N SER A 15 -30.37 -24.89 14.14
CA SER A 15 -29.62 -26.06 13.73
C SER A 15 -28.12 -25.80 13.71
N GLY A 16 -27.39 -26.53 14.55
CA GLY A 16 -25.97 -26.78 14.38
C GLY A 16 -25.75 -27.62 13.11
N ALA A 17 -25.32 -26.97 12.04
CA ALA A 17 -24.72 -27.57 10.85
C ALA A 17 -23.94 -26.43 10.16
N GLN A 18 -22.62 -26.43 10.01
CA GLN A 18 -21.58 -27.45 10.16
C GLN A 18 -20.43 -26.84 10.98
N LEU A 19 -20.19 -27.37 12.17
CA LEU A 19 -18.84 -27.38 12.75
C LEU A 19 -18.14 -28.54 12.06
N VAL A 20 -17.44 -28.26 10.96
CA VAL A 20 -16.45 -29.20 10.46
C VAL A 20 -15.41 -29.32 11.56
N ALA A 21 -15.26 -30.54 12.09
CA ALA A 21 -14.31 -30.86 13.13
C ALA A 21 -12.92 -30.33 12.74
N ALA A 22 -12.36 -29.47 13.59
CA ALA A 22 -11.04 -28.89 13.44
C ALA A 22 -9.90 -29.94 13.54
N ASP A 23 -10.23 -31.20 13.84
CA ASP A 23 -9.26 -32.26 14.17
C ASP A 23 -8.46 -32.81 12.98
N THR A 24 -8.72 -32.38 11.74
CA THR A 24 -7.88 -32.72 10.57
C THR A 24 -7.12 -31.54 9.97
N LEU A 25 -7.23 -30.34 10.53
CA LEU A 25 -6.42 -29.19 10.12
C LEU A 25 -5.25 -29.06 11.10
N THR A 26 -4.12 -29.68 10.75
CA THR A 26 -2.82 -29.52 11.43
C THR A 26 -2.60 -28.05 11.79
N ASN A 27 -2.52 -27.73 13.08
CA ASN A 27 -2.36 -26.39 13.67
C ASN A 27 -1.35 -25.54 12.88
N PRO A 28 -1.79 -24.70 11.93
CA PRO A 28 -0.88 -24.00 11.03
C PRO A 28 -0.16 -22.86 11.78
N PRO A 29 0.97 -22.36 11.24
CA PRO A 29 1.68 -21.23 11.84
C PRO A 29 0.80 -19.98 11.89
N LEU A 30 1.07 -19.07 12.84
CA LEU A 30 0.47 -17.73 12.77
C LEU A 30 0.91 -17.05 11.48
N LEU A 31 0.07 -16.18 10.95
CA LEU A 31 0.40 -15.39 9.76
C LEU A 31 1.75 -14.67 9.90
N ARG A 32 2.03 -14.04 11.06
CA ARG A 32 3.32 -13.38 11.37
C ARG A 32 4.54 -14.29 11.30
N ASP A 33 4.36 -15.58 11.57
CA ASP A 33 5.46 -16.56 11.58
C ASP A 33 5.79 -17.01 10.13
N GLY A 34 5.01 -16.56 9.15
CA GLY A 34 5.12 -16.93 7.76
C GLY A 34 4.47 -18.29 7.44
N SER A 35 4.40 -18.59 6.16
CA SER A 35 3.97 -19.89 5.64
C SER A 35 4.69 -20.16 4.33
N ALA A 36 4.98 -21.42 4.02
CA ALA A 36 5.70 -21.77 2.80
C ALA A 36 5.19 -23.07 2.21
N SER A 37 5.26 -23.15 0.90
CA SER A 37 5.08 -24.37 0.11
C SER A 37 6.40 -24.72 -0.60
N GLU A 38 6.34 -25.51 -1.67
CA GLU A 38 7.53 -25.89 -2.44
C GLU A 38 8.10 -24.69 -3.18
N HIS A 39 7.25 -23.90 -3.83
CA HIS A 39 7.69 -22.79 -4.69
C HIS A 39 7.33 -21.41 -4.18
N PHE A 40 6.50 -21.28 -3.13
CA PHE A 40 6.06 -19.98 -2.63
C PHE A 40 6.26 -19.85 -1.13
N GLU A 41 6.48 -18.63 -0.69
CA GLU A 41 6.51 -18.28 0.73
C GLU A 41 5.83 -16.94 1.00
N LEU A 42 5.27 -16.85 2.20
CA LEU A 42 4.68 -15.67 2.77
C LEU A 42 5.59 -15.17 3.90
N VAL A 43 6.12 -13.97 3.73
CA VAL A 43 7.12 -13.39 4.64
C VAL A 43 6.56 -12.10 5.24
N PHE A 44 6.65 -11.98 6.56
CA PHE A 44 6.27 -10.77 7.28
C PHE A 44 7.25 -9.62 6.98
N LEU A 45 6.72 -8.45 6.62
CA LEU A 45 7.53 -7.28 6.27
C LEU A 45 7.48 -6.16 7.29
N SER A 46 6.32 -5.95 7.93
CA SER A 46 6.10 -4.84 8.85
C SER A 46 4.88 -5.06 9.72
N ASP A 47 4.92 -4.53 10.94
CA ASP A 47 3.87 -4.59 11.98
C ASP A 47 2.76 -3.55 11.79
N SER A 48 2.95 -2.57 10.92
CA SER A 48 1.88 -1.64 10.55
C SER A 48 1.22 -2.09 9.25
N TYR A 49 -0.11 -2.13 9.26
CA TYR A 49 -0.90 -2.45 8.06
C TYR A 49 -1.11 -1.23 7.16
N LEU A 50 -0.88 -0.01 7.66
CA LEU A 50 -0.97 1.21 6.85
C LEU A 50 0.36 1.45 6.14
N ALA A 51 0.45 1.02 4.88
CA ALA A 51 1.60 1.23 4.02
C ALA A 51 1.19 1.55 2.58
N ASP A 52 2.00 2.36 1.92
CA ASP A 52 1.94 2.47 0.46
C ASP A 52 2.74 1.32 -0.16
N VAL A 53 2.07 0.48 -0.95
CA VAL A 53 2.72 -0.53 -1.80
C VAL A 53 2.50 -0.16 -3.26
N SER A 54 3.60 0.10 -3.95
CA SER A 54 3.59 0.52 -5.35
C SER A 54 4.63 -0.24 -6.16
N TYR A 55 4.47 -0.22 -7.48
CA TYR A 55 5.33 -0.91 -8.43
C TYR A 55 5.83 0.04 -9.51
N SER A 56 7.15 0.05 -9.73
CA SER A 56 7.74 0.69 -10.91
C SER A 56 7.61 -0.24 -12.12
N PRO A 57 7.18 0.25 -13.29
CA PRO A 57 7.17 -0.52 -14.54
C PRO A 57 8.52 -1.19 -14.90
N GLU A 58 9.62 -0.72 -14.31
CA GLU A 58 10.97 -1.26 -14.48
C GLU A 58 11.24 -2.56 -13.70
N GLY A 59 10.35 -2.98 -12.81
CA GLY A 59 10.45 -4.30 -12.16
C GLY A 59 10.56 -4.29 -10.63
N SER A 60 10.49 -3.14 -9.98
CA SER A 60 10.71 -3.01 -8.54
C SER A 60 9.43 -2.67 -7.77
N PHE A 61 9.25 -3.26 -6.59
CA PHE A 61 8.22 -2.89 -5.63
C PHE A 61 8.77 -1.94 -4.58
N PHE A 62 7.92 -1.03 -4.10
CA PHE A 62 8.24 -0.04 -3.09
C PHE A 62 7.20 -0.12 -1.98
N LEU A 63 7.64 -0.44 -0.77
CA LEU A 63 6.85 -0.42 0.46
C LEU A 63 7.29 0.78 1.29
N ALA A 64 6.47 1.84 1.33
CA ALA A 64 6.75 3.04 2.08
C ALA A 64 5.85 3.15 3.32
N GLN A 65 6.45 3.28 4.50
CA GLN A 65 5.77 3.25 5.78
C GLN A 65 6.61 3.84 6.91
N ALA A 66 5.97 4.58 7.83
CA ALA A 66 6.56 4.98 9.12
C ALA A 66 8.00 5.57 9.05
N LYS A 67 8.26 6.41 8.05
CA LYS A 67 9.58 7.02 7.76
C LYS A 67 10.63 6.09 7.13
N GLN A 68 10.21 4.95 6.60
CA GLN A 68 11.08 3.99 5.91
C GLN A 68 10.48 3.58 4.56
N VAL A 69 11.32 3.42 3.53
CA VAL A 69 10.95 2.71 2.30
C VAL A 69 11.83 1.49 2.11
N LYS A 70 11.20 0.34 1.90
CA LYS A 70 11.85 -0.90 1.47
C LYS A 70 11.59 -1.10 -0.02
N THR A 71 12.62 -1.47 -0.75
CA THR A 71 12.54 -1.80 -2.18
C THR A 71 12.74 -3.29 -2.39
N PHE A 72 11.93 -3.89 -3.26
CA PHE A 72 12.04 -5.29 -3.61
C PHE A 72 12.15 -5.46 -5.12
N ASP A 73 12.91 -6.44 -5.57
CA ASP A 73 12.95 -6.80 -6.99
C ASP A 73 11.68 -7.55 -7.44
N SER A 74 11.63 -7.92 -8.72
CA SER A 74 10.52 -8.65 -9.31
C SER A 74 10.35 -10.07 -8.78
N SER A 75 11.32 -10.60 -8.04
CA SER A 75 11.25 -11.88 -7.32
C SER A 75 10.85 -11.72 -5.85
N GLY A 76 10.73 -10.49 -5.37
CA GLY A 76 10.32 -10.17 -4.00
C GLY A 76 11.49 -10.21 -3.01
N GLN A 77 12.73 -10.13 -3.49
CA GLN A 77 13.90 -10.01 -2.62
C GLN A 77 14.14 -8.55 -2.26
N LEU A 78 14.43 -8.30 -0.98
CA LEU A 78 14.76 -6.96 -0.48
C LEU A 78 16.07 -6.50 -1.12
N ARG A 79 16.06 -5.36 -1.81
CA ARG A 79 17.24 -4.77 -2.43
C ARG A 79 17.86 -3.67 -1.56
N PHE A 80 17.01 -2.78 -1.05
CA PHE A 80 17.46 -1.59 -0.35
C PHE A 80 16.41 -1.11 0.65
N THR A 81 16.88 -0.51 1.74
CA THR A 81 16.06 0.16 2.75
C THR A 81 16.59 1.58 2.94
N LEU A 82 15.71 2.57 2.76
CA LEU A 82 15.99 3.96 3.08
C LEU A 82 15.17 4.37 4.30
N GLU A 83 15.85 4.74 5.39
CA GLU A 83 15.25 5.53 6.46
C GLU A 83 15.26 6.99 6.01
N TRP A 84 14.12 7.68 6.10
CA TRP A 84 14.04 9.09 5.74
C TRP A 84 13.74 9.98 6.94
N SER A 85 14.44 11.11 7.00
CA SER A 85 14.32 12.12 8.05
C SER A 85 13.31 13.21 7.67
N GLU A 86 13.10 14.18 8.56
CA GLU A 86 12.09 15.24 8.37
C GLU A 86 12.46 16.27 7.29
N ASP A 87 13.74 16.33 6.94
CA ASP A 87 14.32 17.12 5.86
C ASP A 87 14.28 16.39 4.50
N MET A 88 13.77 15.17 4.46
CA MET A 88 13.54 14.43 3.23
C MET A 88 12.07 14.54 2.80
N ASP A 89 11.84 14.73 1.51
CA ASP A 89 10.50 14.67 0.92
C ASP A 89 10.42 13.49 -0.05
N ARG A 90 9.31 12.76 0.03
CA ARG A 90 8.99 11.72 -0.95
C ARG A 90 8.21 12.38 -2.07
N ILE A 91 8.69 12.25 -3.31
CA ILE A 91 7.90 12.66 -4.46
C ILE A 91 6.87 11.55 -4.73
N PRO A 92 5.54 11.82 -4.59
CA PRO A 92 4.53 10.78 -4.72
C PRO A 92 4.56 10.13 -6.12
N MET A 93 4.08 8.89 -6.21
CA MET A 93 4.05 8.07 -7.43
C MET A 93 5.37 7.97 -8.22
N THR A 94 6.50 8.29 -7.60
CA THR A 94 7.85 8.10 -8.15
C THR A 94 8.73 7.30 -7.19
N HIS A 95 9.84 6.78 -7.70
CA HIS A 95 10.88 6.15 -6.90
C HIS A 95 11.90 7.18 -6.33
N TYR A 96 11.58 8.47 -6.34
CA TYR A 96 12.49 9.54 -5.92
C TYR A 96 12.22 10.05 -4.51
N PHE A 97 13.32 10.22 -3.76
CA PHE A 97 13.33 10.89 -2.45
C PHE A 97 14.33 12.05 -2.50
N VAL A 98 13.89 13.24 -2.13
CA VAL A 98 14.70 14.46 -2.22
C VAL A 98 15.11 14.96 -0.85
N THR A 99 16.31 15.52 -0.76
CA THR A 99 16.83 16.27 0.38
C THR A 99 17.15 17.69 -0.05
N SER A 100 17.62 18.54 0.86
CA SER A 100 18.15 19.86 0.50
C SER A 100 19.39 19.81 -0.40
N GLU A 101 20.14 18.70 -0.37
CA GLU A 101 21.44 18.57 -1.04
C GLU A 101 21.38 17.71 -2.32
N GLY A 102 20.38 16.86 -2.46
CA GLY A 102 20.32 15.94 -3.59
C GLY A 102 19.05 15.11 -3.66
N ILE A 103 19.10 14.05 -4.47
CA ILE A 103 17.99 13.16 -4.74
C ILE A 103 18.46 11.71 -4.78
N TYR A 104 17.72 10.83 -4.13
CA TYR A 104 17.85 9.38 -4.26
C TYR A 104 16.96 8.90 -5.40
N ASP A 105 17.54 8.11 -6.30
CA ASP A 105 16.82 7.30 -7.27
C ASP A 105 16.77 5.86 -6.74
N LEU A 106 15.61 5.45 -6.22
CA LEU A 106 15.45 4.12 -5.63
C LEU A 106 15.19 3.02 -6.66
N SER A 107 15.13 3.34 -7.96
CA SER A 107 15.08 2.33 -9.04
C SER A 107 16.45 1.70 -9.29
N GLU A 108 17.53 2.43 -8.98
CA GLU A 108 18.91 2.01 -9.19
C GLU A 108 19.25 0.73 -8.39
N ALA A 109 20.27 0.00 -8.87
CA ALA A 109 20.69 -1.22 -8.18
C ALA A 109 21.36 -0.97 -6.83
N GLU A 110 22.05 0.16 -6.70
CA GLU A 110 22.68 0.61 -5.47
C GLU A 110 22.28 2.08 -5.25
N PRO A 111 21.06 2.35 -4.75
CA PRO A 111 20.58 3.71 -4.57
C PRO A 111 21.51 4.51 -3.66
N LYS A 112 21.89 5.69 -4.12
CA LYS A 112 22.73 6.63 -3.38
C LYS A 112 22.23 8.06 -3.59
N LEU A 113 22.64 8.95 -2.69
CA LEU A 113 22.32 10.37 -2.82
C LEU A 113 23.07 10.95 -4.03
N ASN A 114 22.32 11.35 -5.05
CA ASN A 114 22.86 12.13 -6.15
C ASN A 114 22.82 13.61 -5.77
N VAL A 115 23.97 14.14 -5.36
CA VAL A 115 24.13 15.55 -4.99
C VAL A 115 23.79 16.43 -6.18
N PHE A 116 23.04 17.51 -5.94
CA PHE A 116 22.69 18.45 -7.00
C PHE A 116 23.94 19.12 -7.56
N ALA A 117 24.13 19.01 -8.87
CA ALA A 117 25.20 19.68 -9.59
C ALA A 117 25.02 21.21 -9.61
N ALA A 118 23.77 21.68 -9.49
CA ALA A 118 23.43 23.08 -9.34
C ALA A 118 22.08 23.24 -8.63
N SER A 119 21.99 24.32 -7.85
CA SER A 119 20.74 24.87 -7.32
C SER A 119 20.51 26.23 -7.97
N LEU A 120 19.37 26.41 -8.63
CA LEU A 120 19.06 27.59 -9.44
C LEU A 120 17.84 28.32 -8.91
N ASN A 121 17.93 29.65 -8.89
CA ASN A 121 16.87 30.54 -8.40
C ASN A 121 16.45 30.23 -6.95
N ASP A 122 17.40 29.78 -6.14
CA ASP A 122 17.21 29.46 -4.73
C ASP A 122 17.18 30.69 -3.81
N ASP A 123 17.04 30.42 -2.52
CA ASP A 123 16.93 31.38 -1.42
C ASP A 123 18.09 32.37 -1.36
N THR A 124 19.28 31.96 -1.80
CA THR A 124 20.47 32.80 -1.80
C THR A 124 20.68 33.59 -3.09
N THR A 125 20.28 33.03 -4.23
CA THR A 125 20.53 33.64 -5.53
C THR A 125 19.40 34.58 -5.97
N ARG A 126 18.12 34.18 -5.83
CA ARG A 126 16.91 34.97 -6.22
C ARG A 126 17.08 35.79 -7.52
N THR A 127 17.78 35.23 -8.51
CA THR A 127 18.32 36.04 -9.61
C THR A 127 17.39 36.16 -10.81
N LEU A 128 16.38 35.28 -10.94
CA LEU A 128 15.65 35.15 -12.19
C LEU A 128 14.29 35.84 -12.13
N LYS A 129 14.13 36.92 -12.90
CA LYS A 129 12.81 37.46 -13.25
C LYS A 129 12.03 36.44 -14.09
N VAL A 130 10.70 36.47 -14.06
CA VAL A 130 9.80 35.51 -14.74
C VAL A 130 10.22 35.16 -16.16
N GLU A 131 10.50 36.15 -17.02
CA GLU A 131 10.91 35.88 -18.42
C GLU A 131 12.26 35.18 -18.52
N SER A 132 13.22 35.56 -17.67
CA SER A 132 14.52 34.91 -17.59
C SER A 132 14.41 33.50 -17.04
N TRP A 133 13.56 33.32 -16.02
CA TRP A 133 13.23 32.01 -15.46
C TRP A 133 12.60 31.10 -16.51
N ARG A 134 11.57 31.57 -17.25
CA ARG A 134 10.90 30.80 -18.30
C ARG A 134 11.88 30.33 -19.35
N ARG A 135 12.77 31.22 -19.81
CA ARG A 135 13.81 30.87 -20.79
C ARG A 135 14.76 29.79 -20.26
N VAL A 136 15.31 29.98 -19.06
CA VAL A 136 16.25 29.02 -18.43
C VAL A 136 15.54 27.68 -18.18
N PHE A 137 14.34 27.71 -17.61
CA PHE A 137 13.57 26.51 -17.34
C PHE A 137 13.25 25.74 -18.62
N THR A 138 12.84 26.42 -19.69
CA THR A 138 12.56 25.78 -20.99
C THR A 138 13.80 25.08 -21.54
N GLU A 139 14.94 25.75 -21.52
CA GLU A 139 16.20 25.17 -22.01
C GLU A 139 16.61 23.93 -21.20
N LEU A 140 16.50 23.98 -19.87
CA LEU A 140 16.80 22.84 -19.02
C LEU A 140 15.80 21.70 -19.26
N TYR A 141 14.50 22.03 -19.30
CA TYR A 141 13.43 21.07 -19.52
C TYR A 141 13.61 20.30 -20.84
N GLU A 142 13.94 20.98 -21.93
CA GLU A 142 14.16 20.36 -23.24
C GLU A 142 15.32 19.35 -23.23
N LYS A 143 16.39 19.65 -22.48
CA LYS A 143 17.57 18.78 -22.34
C LYS A 143 17.37 17.65 -21.32
N SER A 144 16.35 17.75 -20.46
CA SER A 144 16.13 16.81 -19.37
C SER A 144 15.46 15.54 -19.84
N ASP A 145 15.98 14.40 -19.40
CA ASP A 145 15.36 13.09 -19.57
C ASP A 145 14.36 12.80 -18.44
N VAL A 146 14.63 13.30 -17.22
CA VAL A 146 13.70 13.23 -16.09
C VAL A 146 13.36 14.62 -15.55
N VAL A 147 12.08 14.86 -15.27
CA VAL A 147 11.56 16.08 -14.64
C VAL A 147 10.48 15.69 -13.65
N VAL A 148 10.74 15.96 -12.36
CA VAL A 148 9.79 15.73 -11.26
C VAL A 148 9.67 17.00 -10.40
N TYR A 149 8.52 17.18 -9.79
CA TYR A 149 8.20 18.38 -9.01
C TYR A 149 8.07 18.04 -7.53
N GLY A 150 8.61 18.90 -6.66
CA GLY A 150 8.45 18.74 -5.23
C GLY A 150 7.02 19.04 -4.79
N ARG A 151 6.54 18.30 -3.79
CA ARG A 151 5.19 18.49 -3.24
C ARG A 151 5.10 19.75 -2.38
N ARG A 152 6.18 20.09 -1.68
CA ARG A 152 6.24 21.22 -0.76
C ARG A 152 7.05 22.36 -1.37
N PRO A 153 6.61 23.61 -1.21
CA PRO A 153 7.49 24.73 -1.49
C PRO A 153 8.67 24.74 -0.52
N SER A 154 9.77 25.40 -0.88
CA SER A 154 10.82 25.69 0.10
C SER A 154 10.20 26.45 1.28
N PHE A 155 10.54 26.02 2.49
CA PHE A 155 9.96 26.56 3.73
C PHE A 155 10.17 28.07 3.85
N GLU A 156 11.20 28.62 3.23
CA GLU A 156 11.54 30.04 3.32
C GLU A 156 10.87 30.92 2.26
N LEU A 157 10.55 30.38 1.06
CA LEU A 157 10.09 31.22 -0.06
C LEU A 157 8.69 30.95 -0.58
N GLY A 158 8.08 29.81 -0.25
CA GLY A 158 6.83 29.43 -0.93
C GLY A 158 7.04 29.06 -2.41
N LEU A 159 8.28 28.86 -2.86
CA LEU A 159 8.61 28.48 -4.24
C LEU A 159 8.75 26.97 -4.37
N PHE A 160 8.18 26.41 -5.43
CA PHE A 160 8.17 24.97 -5.65
C PHE A 160 9.47 24.55 -6.37
N PRO A 161 10.16 23.51 -5.90
CA PRO A 161 11.32 22.97 -6.60
C PRO A 161 10.88 22.09 -7.78
N ALA A 162 11.59 22.24 -8.89
CA ALA A 162 11.59 21.27 -9.99
C ALA A 162 12.97 20.60 -10.03
N TYR A 163 12.99 19.28 -9.97
CA TYR A 163 14.19 18.47 -10.04
C TYR A 163 14.32 17.92 -11.45
N MET A 164 15.49 18.10 -12.04
CA MET A 164 15.75 17.73 -13.43
C MET A 164 17.02 16.90 -13.54
N ARG A 165 16.97 15.83 -14.33
CA ARG A 165 18.15 15.05 -14.71
C ARG A 165 18.58 15.45 -16.12
N ILE A 166 19.85 15.79 -16.28
CA ILE A 166 20.47 16.12 -17.57
C ILE A 166 21.80 15.39 -17.64
N GLU A 167 21.97 14.49 -18.63
CA GLU A 167 23.20 13.71 -18.83
C GLU A 167 23.64 12.97 -17.55
N GLY A 168 22.67 12.40 -16.81
CA GLY A 168 22.92 11.66 -15.57
C GLY A 168 23.22 12.53 -14.34
N ARG A 169 23.18 13.86 -14.45
CA ARG A 169 23.37 14.78 -13.32
C ARG A 169 22.06 15.44 -12.93
N TRP A 170 21.84 15.56 -11.63
CA TRP A 170 20.66 16.19 -11.08
C TRP A 170 20.89 17.66 -10.79
N LEU A 171 19.88 18.49 -11.06
CA LEU A 171 19.83 19.89 -10.65
C LEU A 171 18.45 20.20 -10.08
N VAL A 172 18.39 21.24 -9.27
CA VAL A 172 17.13 21.80 -8.76
C VAL A 172 16.98 23.24 -9.25
N ILE A 173 15.78 23.57 -9.74
CA ILE A 173 15.40 24.95 -10.06
C ILE A 173 14.10 25.27 -9.34
N TYR A 174 14.10 26.34 -8.55
CA TYR A 174 12.91 26.80 -7.84
C TYR A 174 12.07 27.71 -8.74
N THR A 175 10.75 27.61 -8.66
CA THR A 175 9.82 28.46 -9.42
C THR A 175 10.04 29.95 -9.17
N SER A 176 9.55 30.81 -10.06
CA SER A 176 9.40 32.25 -9.80
C SER A 176 8.02 32.52 -9.17
N PRO A 177 7.81 33.57 -8.35
CA PRO A 177 6.53 33.84 -7.67
C PRO A 177 5.29 33.88 -8.57
N ASP A 178 5.44 34.33 -9.82
CA ASP A 178 4.32 34.44 -10.78
C ASP A 178 4.12 33.19 -11.66
N ILE A 179 4.77 32.07 -11.33
CA ILE A 179 4.56 30.80 -12.03
C ILE A 179 3.38 30.07 -11.38
N ASP A 180 2.35 29.81 -12.18
CA ASP A 180 1.18 29.03 -11.78
C ASP A 180 1.57 27.55 -11.56
N VAL A 181 1.62 27.14 -10.30
CA VAL A 181 1.81 25.76 -9.87
C VAL A 181 0.45 25.18 -9.52
N LYS A 182 0.09 24.10 -10.19
CA LYS A 182 -1.17 23.39 -9.97
C LYS A 182 -0.92 22.14 -9.15
N ASN A 183 -1.95 21.70 -8.43
CA ASN A 183 -1.93 20.38 -7.84
C ASN A 183 -1.85 19.33 -8.95
N ASP A 184 -1.04 18.32 -8.71
CA ASP A 184 -0.91 17.13 -9.54
C ASP A 184 -1.22 15.92 -8.69
N PHE A 185 -1.96 14.97 -9.25
CA PHE A 185 -2.31 13.76 -8.50
C PHE A 185 -1.07 12.90 -8.24
N ASP A 186 -0.21 12.75 -9.25
CA ASP A 186 0.92 11.85 -9.19
C ASP A 186 2.07 12.47 -8.40
N LEU A 187 2.38 13.75 -8.63
CA LEU A 187 3.54 14.41 -8.02
C LEU A 187 3.19 15.33 -6.84
N GLY A 188 1.90 15.57 -6.59
CA GLY A 188 1.44 16.60 -5.66
C GLY A 188 1.41 17.99 -6.30
N SER A 189 2.40 18.34 -7.13
CA SER A 189 2.46 19.63 -7.84
C SER A 189 2.93 19.49 -9.29
N ARG A 190 2.57 20.44 -10.15
CA ARG A 190 3.09 20.57 -11.52
C ARG A 190 3.05 22.00 -12.04
N ILE A 191 3.87 22.26 -13.05
CA ILE A 191 3.83 23.50 -13.83
C ILE A 191 3.11 23.21 -15.14
N ALA A 192 1.94 23.79 -15.38
CA ALA A 192 1.04 23.33 -16.47
C ALA A 192 1.67 23.34 -17.88
N ALA A 193 2.57 24.28 -18.16
CA ALA A 193 3.28 24.38 -19.45
C ALA A 193 4.41 23.35 -19.62
N PHE A 194 4.84 22.72 -18.53
CA PHE A 194 5.95 21.78 -18.50
C PHE A 194 5.45 20.51 -17.79
N PRO A 195 4.87 19.55 -18.53
CA PRO A 195 4.44 18.31 -17.92
C PRO A 195 5.65 17.54 -17.38
N PRO A 196 5.50 16.79 -16.29
CA PRO A 196 6.61 16.01 -15.76
C PRO A 196 7.07 14.92 -16.74
N LYS A 197 8.32 14.49 -16.61
CA LYS A 197 8.94 13.41 -17.41
C LYS A 197 9.48 12.36 -16.44
N PHE A 198 8.75 11.29 -16.20
CA PHE A 198 9.17 10.23 -15.28
C PHE A 198 8.37 8.97 -15.53
N ASP A 199 8.91 7.85 -15.06
CA ASP A 199 8.19 6.58 -15.02
C ASP A 199 7.32 6.53 -13.77
N ARG A 200 6.02 6.73 -13.98
CA ARG A 200 5.02 6.72 -12.91
C ARG A 200 4.90 5.31 -12.33
N MET A 201 5.04 5.21 -11.02
CA MET A 201 4.70 3.98 -10.29
C MET A 201 3.19 3.76 -10.28
N VAL A 202 2.77 2.53 -10.06
CA VAL A 202 1.35 2.16 -9.95
C VAL A 202 1.07 1.55 -8.58
N TYR A 203 -0.08 1.88 -8.01
CA TYR A 203 -0.53 1.17 -6.81
C TYR A 203 -0.95 -0.26 -7.13
N LEU A 204 -0.71 -1.15 -6.17
CA LEU A 204 -1.36 -2.46 -6.16
C LEU A 204 -2.79 -2.31 -5.63
N LYS A 205 -3.67 -3.21 -6.04
CA LYS A 205 -5.10 -3.19 -5.67
C LYS A 205 -5.56 -4.59 -5.29
N ASP A 206 -6.45 -4.70 -4.31
CA ASP A 206 -7.17 -5.93 -4.05
C ASP A 206 -8.38 -6.00 -4.99
N PRO A 207 -8.43 -6.97 -5.93
CA PRO A 207 -9.52 -7.09 -6.88
C PRO A 207 -10.89 -7.42 -6.27
N GLU A 208 -10.94 -8.01 -5.06
CA GLU A 208 -12.21 -8.37 -4.41
C GLU A 208 -12.84 -7.17 -3.69
N THR A 209 -12.03 -6.40 -2.97
CA THR A 209 -12.52 -5.27 -2.17
C THR A 209 -12.44 -3.95 -2.93
N GLY A 210 -11.59 -3.86 -3.96
CA GLY A 210 -11.28 -2.62 -4.66
C GLY A 210 -10.31 -1.71 -3.90
N ASN A 211 -9.81 -2.13 -2.74
CA ASN A 211 -8.89 -1.32 -1.93
C ASN A 211 -7.54 -1.18 -2.62
N LEU A 212 -7.01 0.05 -2.65
CA LEU A 212 -5.61 0.30 -3.00
C LEU A 212 -4.69 0.03 -1.81
N ALA A 213 -3.48 -0.44 -2.10
CA ALA A 213 -2.40 -0.58 -1.14
C ALA A 213 -1.77 0.80 -0.84
N ALA A 214 -2.57 1.68 -0.23
CA ALA A 214 -2.19 3.05 0.09
C ALA A 214 -2.27 3.31 1.60
N ASP A 215 -1.38 4.14 2.14
CA ASP A 215 -1.43 4.55 3.55
C ASP A 215 -2.62 5.50 3.84
N ASN A 216 -2.98 6.30 2.84
CA ASN A 216 -4.01 7.31 2.93
C ASN A 216 -5.39 6.69 2.77
N ARG A 217 -6.14 6.60 3.88
CA ARG A 217 -7.50 6.07 3.93
C ARG A 217 -8.44 6.65 2.87
N ARG A 218 -8.31 7.93 2.53
CA ARG A 218 -9.12 8.54 1.46
C ARG A 218 -8.79 7.92 0.10
N LEU A 219 -7.52 7.71 -0.23
CA LEU A 219 -7.13 7.03 -1.47
C LEU A 219 -7.58 5.57 -1.49
N ARG A 220 -7.62 4.91 -0.33
CA ARG A 220 -8.12 3.53 -0.21
C ARG A 220 -9.62 3.42 -0.45
N GLU A 221 -10.40 4.34 0.11
CA GLU A 221 -11.87 4.24 0.19
C GLU A 221 -12.62 5.07 -0.87
N THR A 222 -11.99 6.09 -1.45
CA THR A 222 -12.65 7.02 -2.39
C THR A 222 -12.09 6.92 -3.80
N SER A 223 -13.00 6.78 -4.76
CA SER A 223 -12.79 6.80 -6.21
C SER A 223 -12.54 8.23 -6.71
N ASP A 224 -11.52 8.90 -6.18
CA ASP A 224 -11.07 10.20 -6.71
C ASP A 224 -10.39 9.99 -8.07
N MET A 225 -11.13 9.64 -9.14
CA MET A 225 -10.68 9.40 -10.54
C MET A 225 -9.17 9.09 -10.68
N LEU A 226 -8.74 8.03 -10.02
CA LEU A 226 -7.33 7.65 -10.00
C LEU A 226 -6.98 7.01 -11.35
N PRO A 227 -5.75 7.16 -11.86
CA PRO A 227 -5.32 6.40 -13.04
C PRO A 227 -5.55 4.89 -12.87
N GLU A 228 -5.41 4.39 -11.64
CA GLU A 228 -5.69 3.01 -11.24
C GLU A 228 -7.16 2.58 -11.41
N ASP A 229 -8.12 3.50 -11.44
CA ASP A 229 -9.53 3.18 -11.71
C ASP A 229 -9.76 2.74 -13.15
N GLY A 230 -8.87 3.16 -14.07
CA GLY A 230 -8.86 2.71 -15.46
C GLY A 230 -8.15 1.39 -15.70
N LEU A 231 -7.52 0.81 -14.67
CA LEU A 231 -6.75 -0.44 -14.77
C LEU A 231 -7.58 -1.64 -14.32
N THR A 232 -7.35 -2.79 -14.96
CA THR A 232 -7.94 -4.07 -14.56
C THR A 232 -6.96 -4.84 -13.69
N TYR A 233 -7.45 -5.41 -12.60
CA TYR A 233 -6.68 -6.21 -11.65
C TYR A 233 -7.31 -7.59 -11.48
N ARG A 234 -6.47 -8.61 -11.27
CA ARG A 234 -6.92 -9.98 -11.04
C ARG A 234 -6.07 -10.64 -9.96
N ARG A 235 -6.74 -11.38 -9.07
CA ARG A 235 -6.05 -12.13 -8.03
C ARG A 235 -5.25 -13.26 -8.68
N PRO A 236 -3.99 -13.48 -8.26
CA PRO A 236 -3.16 -14.53 -8.83
C PRO A 236 -3.58 -15.93 -8.36
N GLY A 237 -4.39 -16.01 -7.29
CA GLY A 237 -4.91 -17.26 -6.75
C GLY A 237 -6.21 -17.06 -5.96
N ARG A 238 -6.46 -17.95 -5.00
CA ARG A 238 -7.65 -17.93 -4.13
C ARG A 238 -7.23 -17.89 -2.66
N LEU A 239 -7.89 -17.04 -1.88
CA LEU A 239 -7.68 -16.94 -0.43
C LEU A 239 -9.00 -17.31 0.25
N ASP A 240 -9.03 -18.47 0.88
CA ASP A 240 -10.21 -19.02 1.54
C ASP A 240 -10.07 -18.99 3.05
N TRP A 241 -11.21 -18.85 3.71
CA TRP A 241 -11.35 -19.09 5.14
C TRP A 241 -11.97 -20.45 5.41
N VAL A 242 -11.13 -21.41 5.80
CA VAL A 242 -11.50 -22.84 5.92
C VAL A 242 -12.24 -23.15 7.22
N SER A 243 -11.76 -22.64 8.35
CA SER A 243 -12.36 -22.92 9.66
C SER A 243 -12.26 -21.74 10.60
N LEU A 244 -13.23 -21.60 11.51
CA LEU A 244 -13.23 -20.62 12.61
C LEU A 244 -13.60 -21.31 13.92
N ASN A 245 -12.74 -21.17 14.92
CA ASN A 245 -13.08 -21.48 16.30
C ASN A 245 -13.65 -20.21 16.97
N ALA A 246 -14.96 -19.99 16.81
CA ALA A 246 -15.68 -18.83 17.32
C ALA A 246 -15.89 -18.93 18.85
N ASN A 247 -14.86 -18.64 19.63
CA ASN A 247 -14.84 -18.85 21.07
C ASN A 247 -15.07 -17.57 21.90
N ARG A 248 -15.21 -16.40 21.27
CA ARG A 248 -15.46 -15.11 21.95
C ARG A 248 -16.57 -14.32 21.26
N VAL A 249 -17.39 -13.63 22.05
CA VAL A 249 -18.30 -12.59 21.55
C VAL A 249 -17.47 -11.34 21.29
N LEU A 250 -17.55 -10.82 20.07
CA LEU A 250 -16.87 -9.59 19.68
C LEU A 250 -17.76 -8.37 19.96
N ASP A 251 -19.02 -8.47 19.53
CA ASP A 251 -19.98 -7.38 19.62
C ASP A 251 -21.34 -7.92 20.06
N SER A 252 -22.12 -7.09 20.76
CA SER A 252 -23.47 -7.44 21.21
C SER A 252 -24.39 -6.23 21.20
N SER A 253 -25.67 -6.47 20.97
CA SER A 253 -26.70 -5.43 20.95
C SER A 253 -26.75 -4.71 22.31
N TYR A 254 -26.52 -3.40 22.29
CA TYR A 254 -26.42 -2.54 23.49
C TYR A 254 -27.56 -2.75 24.51
N TYR A 255 -28.80 -2.91 24.04
CA TYR A 255 -29.98 -3.02 24.90
C TYR A 255 -30.37 -4.45 25.27
N LEU A 256 -29.96 -5.44 24.48
CA LEU A 256 -30.47 -6.82 24.58
C LEU A 256 -29.39 -7.84 24.96
N SER A 257 -28.11 -7.45 24.94
CA SER A 257 -26.96 -8.35 25.15
C SER A 257 -26.96 -9.57 24.22
N ILE A 258 -27.61 -9.45 23.06
CA ILE A 258 -27.62 -10.49 22.02
C ILE A 258 -26.32 -10.35 21.23
N PRO A 259 -25.49 -11.40 21.12
CA PRO A 259 -24.30 -11.36 20.28
C PRO A 259 -24.64 -10.97 18.84
N LEU A 260 -23.88 -10.02 18.30
CA LEU A 260 -23.97 -9.58 16.91
C LEU A 260 -22.82 -10.13 16.07
N ALA A 261 -21.68 -10.41 16.70
CA ALA A 261 -20.53 -11.03 16.05
C ALA A 261 -19.73 -11.91 17.02
N TYR A 262 -19.12 -12.95 16.48
CA TYR A 262 -18.17 -13.80 17.18
C TYR A 262 -16.78 -13.67 16.57
N THR A 263 -15.75 -13.87 17.38
CA THR A 263 -14.36 -13.88 16.95
C THR A 263 -13.60 -15.06 17.56
N GLY A 264 -12.50 -15.44 16.92
CA GLY A 264 -11.55 -16.42 17.42
C GLY A 264 -10.58 -16.87 16.32
N PRO A 265 -9.72 -17.85 16.62
CA PRO A 265 -8.75 -18.36 15.66
C PRO A 265 -9.42 -18.92 14.40
N ALA A 266 -8.98 -18.44 13.26
CA ALA A 266 -9.35 -18.82 11.91
C ALA A 266 -8.17 -19.48 11.22
N VAL A 267 -8.44 -20.46 10.36
CA VAL A 267 -7.46 -21.04 9.44
C VAL A 267 -7.78 -20.56 8.03
N HIS A 268 -6.76 -20.01 7.38
CA HIS A 268 -6.81 -19.54 6.01
C HIS A 268 -6.03 -20.48 5.09
N GLU A 269 -6.54 -20.68 3.88
CA GLU A 269 -5.86 -21.38 2.79
C GLU A 269 -5.64 -20.41 1.64
N LEU A 270 -4.37 -20.13 1.35
CA LEU A 270 -3.98 -19.42 0.14
C LEU A 270 -3.56 -20.45 -0.90
N THR A 271 -4.33 -20.54 -1.98
CA THR A 271 -4.06 -21.41 -3.12
C THR A 271 -3.47 -20.61 -4.27
N LEU A 272 -2.25 -20.91 -4.69
CA LEU A 272 -1.55 -20.27 -5.80
C LEU A 272 -0.94 -21.35 -6.69
N GLN A 273 -1.26 -21.35 -7.98
CA GLN A 273 -0.73 -22.31 -8.97
C GLN A 273 -0.86 -23.80 -8.55
N GLY A 274 -1.89 -24.14 -7.78
CA GLY A 274 -2.13 -25.50 -7.29
C GLY A 274 -1.44 -25.84 -5.97
N GLU A 275 -0.56 -24.98 -5.47
CA GLU A 275 0.03 -25.09 -4.13
C GLU A 275 -0.84 -24.41 -3.08
N VAL A 276 -0.79 -24.93 -1.85
CA VAL A 276 -1.59 -24.43 -0.72
C VAL A 276 -0.68 -24.01 0.42
N LEU A 277 -0.74 -22.73 0.78
CA LEU A 277 -0.16 -22.19 1.99
C LEU A 277 -1.26 -22.07 3.05
N ARG A 278 -1.01 -22.61 4.24
CA ARG A 278 -1.93 -22.52 5.37
C ARG A 278 -1.33 -21.65 6.46
N PHE A 279 -2.15 -20.77 7.02
CA PHE A 279 -1.80 -19.96 8.18
C PHE A 279 -3.04 -19.73 9.04
N ARG A 280 -2.84 -19.37 10.30
CA ARG A 280 -3.92 -18.99 11.22
C ARG A 280 -3.84 -17.52 11.58
N GLU A 281 -5.01 -16.93 11.75
CA GLU A 281 -5.18 -15.56 12.25
C GLU A 281 -6.56 -15.38 12.92
N TYR A 282 -6.88 -14.26 13.56
CA TYR A 282 -8.24 -14.05 14.06
C TYR A 282 -9.21 -13.65 12.95
N GLY A 283 -10.34 -14.36 12.90
CA GLY A 283 -11.46 -14.01 12.03
C GLY A 283 -12.65 -13.47 12.83
N VAL A 284 -13.56 -12.81 12.11
CA VAL A 284 -14.86 -12.36 12.65
C VAL A 284 -16.01 -12.93 11.83
N LYS A 285 -16.97 -13.50 12.54
CA LYS A 285 -18.20 -14.03 11.98
C LYS A 285 -19.38 -13.25 12.56
N PRO A 286 -19.98 -12.34 11.77
CA PRO A 286 -21.28 -11.77 12.11
C PRO A 286 -22.32 -12.87 12.32
N VAL A 287 -23.27 -12.66 13.24
CA VAL A 287 -24.40 -13.57 13.45
C VAL A 287 -25.32 -13.57 12.24
N LEU A 288 -25.52 -12.38 11.65
CA LEU A 288 -26.22 -12.17 10.40
C LEU A 288 -25.24 -11.55 9.41
N GLY A 289 -25.06 -12.19 8.25
CA GLY A 289 -24.18 -11.68 7.20
C GLY A 289 -23.13 -12.69 6.74
N ALA A 290 -22.34 -12.25 5.76
CA ALA A 290 -21.19 -13.00 5.30
C ALA A 290 -20.05 -12.92 6.32
N ARG A 291 -19.13 -13.87 6.22
CA ARG A 291 -17.87 -13.81 6.96
C ARG A 291 -17.04 -12.65 6.43
N GLU A 292 -16.39 -11.91 7.32
CA GLU A 292 -15.50 -10.82 6.93
C GLU A 292 -14.05 -11.30 6.95
N SER A 293 -13.35 -11.09 5.83
CA SER A 293 -11.91 -11.29 5.75
C SER A 293 -11.23 -9.96 6.06
N ASN A 294 -10.40 -9.98 7.09
CA ASN A 294 -9.52 -8.88 7.47
C ASN A 294 -8.24 -8.81 6.61
N LEU A 295 -8.20 -9.60 5.55
CA LEU A 295 -7.05 -9.74 4.66
C LEU A 295 -7.38 -9.06 3.34
N ASN A 296 -6.53 -8.10 2.94
CA ASN A 296 -6.51 -7.61 1.57
C ASN A 296 -5.37 -8.29 0.81
N TRP A 297 -5.63 -8.80 -0.39
CA TRP A 297 -4.62 -9.39 -1.26
C TRP A 297 -4.35 -8.46 -2.45
N PHE A 298 -3.31 -7.65 -2.31
CA PHE A 298 -2.91 -6.65 -3.29
C PHE A 298 -2.13 -7.30 -4.43
N ALA A 299 -2.64 -7.12 -5.65
CA ALA A 299 -2.06 -7.64 -6.89
C ALA A 299 -1.63 -6.50 -7.83
N LEU A 300 -0.75 -6.83 -8.77
CA LEU A 300 -0.43 -5.98 -9.90
C LEU A 300 -1.62 -5.85 -10.87
N PRO A 301 -1.69 -4.75 -11.64
CA PRO A 301 -2.65 -4.68 -12.75
C PRO A 301 -2.31 -5.75 -13.79
N GLU A 302 -3.32 -6.24 -14.51
CA GLU A 302 -3.16 -7.36 -15.45
C GLU A 302 -2.11 -7.08 -16.54
N SER A 303 -1.97 -5.82 -16.96
CA SER A 303 -0.96 -5.38 -17.94
C SER A 303 0.48 -5.57 -17.46
N LEU A 304 0.70 -5.70 -16.15
CA LEU A 304 2.00 -5.90 -15.52
C LEU A 304 2.12 -7.27 -14.82
N ALA A 305 1.06 -8.08 -14.79
CA ALA A 305 1.03 -9.36 -14.08
C ALA A 305 2.04 -10.40 -14.61
N ASN A 306 2.49 -10.27 -15.86
CA ASN A 306 3.53 -11.14 -16.43
C ASN A 306 4.97 -10.72 -16.04
N ARG A 307 5.14 -9.57 -15.37
CA ARG A 307 6.45 -9.04 -14.96
C ARG A 307 6.93 -9.61 -13.62
N SER A 308 6.01 -10.05 -12.77
CA SER A 308 6.32 -10.57 -11.45
C SER A 308 5.19 -11.47 -10.93
N GLN A 309 5.56 -12.48 -10.15
CA GLN A 309 4.62 -13.32 -9.40
C GLN A 309 4.45 -12.85 -7.94
N VAL A 310 5.09 -11.75 -7.57
CA VAL A 310 5.03 -11.19 -6.22
C VAL A 310 3.68 -10.50 -6.02
N SER A 311 3.13 -10.66 -4.82
CA SER A 311 1.95 -9.95 -4.36
C SER A 311 2.05 -9.67 -2.87
N PHE A 312 1.16 -8.85 -2.33
CA PHE A 312 1.19 -8.45 -0.94
C PHE A 312 -0.11 -8.81 -0.25
N ILE A 313 -0.01 -9.22 1.01
CA ILE A 313 -1.16 -9.44 1.88
C ILE A 313 -1.08 -8.44 3.02
N GLU A 314 -2.16 -7.73 3.24
CA GLU A 314 -2.32 -6.87 4.42
C GLU A 314 -3.32 -7.53 5.36
N PHE A 315 -2.97 -7.61 6.64
CA PHE A 315 -3.90 -8.01 7.69
C PHE A 315 -4.28 -6.81 8.55
N VAL A 316 -5.55 -6.41 8.48
CA VAL A 316 -6.14 -5.33 9.26
C VAL A 316 -6.99 -5.92 10.38
N PRO A 317 -6.52 -5.93 11.63
CA PRO A 317 -7.26 -6.58 12.71
C PRO A 317 -8.55 -5.80 13.04
N ASN A 318 -9.65 -6.53 13.29
CA ASN A 318 -10.93 -5.91 13.70
C ASN A 318 -10.87 -5.23 15.06
N THR A 319 -9.96 -5.69 15.93
CA THR A 319 -9.69 -5.06 17.23
C THR A 319 -8.23 -5.19 17.61
N ASN A 320 -7.74 -4.30 18.47
CA ASN A 320 -6.38 -4.38 19.03
C ASN A 320 -6.12 -5.68 19.82
N ILE A 321 -7.18 -6.40 20.24
CA ILE A 321 -7.09 -7.67 20.99
C ILE A 321 -6.92 -8.87 20.03
N SER A 322 -7.16 -8.68 18.74
CA SER A 322 -7.27 -9.76 17.76
C SER A 322 -6.01 -10.05 16.95
N SER A 323 -4.97 -9.21 16.96
CA SER A 323 -3.88 -9.39 16.00
C SER A 323 -2.83 -10.44 16.37
N GLN A 324 -2.66 -10.77 17.66
CA GLN A 324 -1.51 -11.56 18.15
C GLN A 324 -0.15 -11.12 17.57
N GLY A 325 0.00 -9.86 17.14
CA GLY A 325 1.19 -9.33 16.47
C GLY A 325 1.34 -9.73 15.00
N SER A 326 0.27 -10.17 14.35
CA SER A 326 0.21 -10.43 12.90
C SER A 326 -0.39 -9.27 12.11
N ASP A 327 -0.83 -8.20 12.76
CA ASP A 327 -1.19 -6.97 12.06
C ASP A 327 0.01 -6.49 11.25
N GLY A 328 -0.23 -6.11 9.98
CA GLY A 328 0.89 -5.77 9.13
C GLY A 328 0.74 -6.09 7.65
N ILE A 329 1.88 -5.96 6.99
CA ILE A 329 2.09 -6.25 5.57
C ILE A 329 2.99 -7.47 5.41
N TYR A 330 2.62 -8.32 4.47
CA TYR A 330 3.30 -9.54 4.10
C TYR A 330 3.59 -9.53 2.61
N ILE A 331 4.70 -10.13 2.22
CA ILE A 331 5.02 -10.40 0.81
C ILE A 331 4.81 -11.88 0.53
N LEU A 332 4.02 -12.17 -0.50
CA LEU A 332 3.91 -13.49 -1.10
C LEU A 332 4.81 -13.52 -2.32
N ARG A 333 5.82 -14.39 -2.31
CA ARG A 333 6.85 -14.45 -3.35
C ARG A 333 7.27 -15.88 -3.69
N PRO A 334 7.89 -16.10 -4.87
CA PRO A 334 8.57 -17.36 -5.18
C PRO A 334 9.74 -17.63 -4.22
N ARG A 335 10.05 -18.91 -3.97
CA ARG A 335 11.20 -19.36 -3.17
C ARG A 335 12.48 -19.54 -3.98
#